data_AF-A0A962WLA6-F1
#
_entry.id   AF-A0A962WLA6-F1
#
_cell.length_a   1.000
_cell.length_b   1.000
_cell.length_c   1.000
_cell.angle_alpha   90.00
_cell.angle_beta   90.00
_cell.angle_gamma   90.00
#
_symmetry.space_group_name_H-M   'P 1'
#
loop_
_entity.id
_entity.type
_entity.pdbx_description
1 polymer ?
#
loop_
_entity_poly.entity_id
_entity_poly.type
_entity_poly.pdbx_seq_one_letter_code
_entity_poly.pdbx_strand_id
1 'polypeptide(L)' 'MSRFFRRRRYCRFTVEGIEEIDYKDLNTLKSYVSETGKIVP' A
#
# COMPACT_ATOMS: atom_id res chain seq x y z
N MET A 1 -1.58 -30.31 -9.21
CA MET A 1 -2.33 -29.07 -9.52
C MET A 1 -1.88 -28.00 -8.55
N SER A 2 -1.04 -27.06 -9.01
CA SER A 2 -0.58 -25.94 -8.20
C SER A 2 -1.78 -25.15 -7.68
N ARG A 3 -1.99 -25.16 -6.37
CA ARG A 3 -2.93 -24.25 -5.72
C ARG A 3 -2.39 -22.83 -5.96
N PHE A 4 -2.95 -22.12 -6.93
CA PHE A 4 -2.66 -20.70 -7.12
C PHE A 4 -3.14 -19.95 -5.88
N PHE A 5 -2.23 -19.71 -4.93
CA PHE A 5 -2.49 -18.84 -3.80
C PHE A 5 -2.59 -17.41 -4.31
N ARG A 6 -3.79 -17.00 -4.71
CA ARG A 6 -4.07 -15.59 -4.99
C ARG A 6 -4.04 -14.85 -3.67
N ARG A 7 -3.04 -13.98 -3.51
CA ARG A 7 -2.99 -13.03 -2.40
C ARG A 7 -4.27 -12.20 -2.45
N ARG A 8 -5.02 -12.15 -1.35
CA ARG A 8 -6.24 -11.34 -1.28
C ARG A 8 -5.87 -9.89 -1.55
N ARG A 9 -6.69 -9.18 -2.33
CA ARG A 9 -6.56 -7.72 -2.50
C ARG A 9 -6.72 -7.10 -1.11
N TYR A 10 -5.72 -6.35 -0.69
CA TYR A 10 -5.66 -5.71 0.62
C TYR A 10 -5.30 -4.25 0.40
N CYS A 11 -6.13 -3.35 0.94
CA CYS A 11 -5.83 -1.93 1.02
C CYS A 11 -5.68 -1.58 2.50
N ARG A 12 -4.49 -1.08 2.87
CA ARG A 12 -4.19 -0.72 4.26
C ARG A 12 -5.07 0.44 4.73
N PHE A 13 -5.27 1.44 3.88
CA PHE A 13 -6.06 2.63 4.18
C PHE A 13 -7.51 2.31 4.54
N THR A 14 -8.14 1.39 3.81
CA THR A 14 -9.53 0.98 4.08
C THR A 14 -9.68 0.20 5.37
N VAL A 15 -8.65 -0.56 5.77
CA VAL A 15 -8.67 -1.35 7.01
C VAL A 15 -8.40 -0.49 8.23
N GLU A 16 -7.52 0.52 8.09
CA GLU A 16 -7.23 1.50 9.14
C GLU A 16 -8.31 2.60 9.25
N GLY A 17 -9.31 2.62 8.36
CA GLY A 17 -10.41 3.60 8.39
C GLY A 17 -9.97 5.01 7.98
N ILE A 18 -8.91 5.12 7.17
CA ILE A 18 -8.37 6.40 6.71
C ILE A 18 -9.26 6.91 5.57
N GLU A 19 -9.93 8.04 5.79
CA GLU A 19 -10.83 8.67 4.80
C GLU A 19 -10.07 9.61 3.84
N GLU A 20 -9.02 10.26 4.33
CA GLU A 20 -8.19 11.20 3.56
C GLU A 20 -6.70 10.92 3.73
N ILE A 21 -5.95 11.04 2.65
CA ILE A 21 -4.49 10.83 2.62
C ILE A 21 -3.82 12.20 2.43
N ASP A 22 -3.11 12.68 3.45
CA ASP A 22 -2.33 13.92 3.37
C ASP A 22 -0.94 13.66 2.78
N TYR A 23 -0.51 14.49 1.82
CA TYR A 23 0.84 14.47 1.25
C TYR A 23 1.94 14.80 2.27
N LYS A 24 1.58 15.47 3.37
CA LYS A 24 2.51 15.80 4.46
C LYS A 24 2.83 14.61 5.36
N ASP A 25 2.03 13.54 5.32
CA ASP A 25 2.32 12.32 6.08
C ASP A 25 3.34 11.44 5.35
N LEU A 26 4.60 11.86 5.43
CA LEU A 26 5.72 11.16 4.80
C LEU A 26 5.93 9.75 5.37
N ASN A 27 5.51 9.49 6.61
CA ASN A 27 5.73 8.19 7.25
C ASN A 27 4.89 7.09 6.60
N THR A 28 3.62 7.38 6.31
CA THR A 28 2.73 6.43 5.62
C THR A 28 3.10 6.32 4.14
N LEU A 29 3.34 7.44 3.46
CA LEU A 29 3.63 7.47 2.03
C LEU A 29 4.94 6.78 1.66
N LYS A 30 5.98 6.87 2.52
CA LYS A 30 7.27 6.21 2.29
C LYS A 30 7.16 4.69 2.12
N SER A 31 6.14 4.07 2.71
CA SER A 31 5.90 2.63 2.58
C SER A 31 5.44 2.21 1.17
N TYR A 32 4.99 3.17 0.34
CA TYR A 32 4.49 2.94 -1.02
C TYR A 32 5.47 3.42 -2.10
N VAL A 33 6.69 3.81 -1.70
CA VAL A 33 7.76 4.25 -2.60
C VAL A 33 8.91 3.25 -2.53
N SER A 34 9.43 2.86 -3.68
CA SER A 34 10.62 2.01 -3.79
C SER A 34 11.89 2.76 -3.36
N GLU A 35 12.96 2.03 -3.09
CA GLU A 35 14.27 2.63 -2.72
C GLU A 35 14.82 3.61 -3.78
N THR A 36 14.41 3.43 -5.03
CA THR A 36 14.75 4.29 -6.18
C THR A 36 13.81 5.47 -6.38
N GLY A 37 12.82 5.66 -5.50
CA GLY A 37 11.86 6.77 -5.57
C GLY A 37 10.67 6.53 -6.51
N LYS A 38 10.44 5.30 -7.00
CA LYS A 38 9.29 4.97 -7.86
C LYS A 38 8.10 4.52 -7.00
N ILE A 39 6.89 4.75 -7.47
CA ILE A 39 5.67 4.31 -6.79
C ILE A 39 5.52 2.79 -6.99
N VAL A 40 5.23 2.07 -5.90
CA VAL A 40 5.01 0.61 -5.93
C VAL A 40 3.63 0.31 -6.53
N PRO A 41 3.52 -0.63 -7.50
CA PRO A 41 2.26 -1.00 -8.13
C PRO A 41 1.35 -1.89 -7.27
#